data_AF-C2KKE6-F1
#
_entry.id   AF-C2KKE6-F1
#
_cell.length_a   1.000
_cell.length_b   1.000
_cell.length_c   1.000
_cell.angle_alpha   90.00
_cell.angle_beta   90.00
_cell.angle_gamma   90.00
#
_symmetry.space_group_name_H-M   'P 1'
#
loop_
_entity.id
_entity.type
_entity.pdbx_description
1 polymer ?
#
loop_
_entity_poly.entity_id
_entity_poly.type
_entity_poly.pdbx_seq_one_letter_code
_entity_poly.pdbx_strand_id
1 'polypeptide(L)' 'MANANISFDDKQNVFHLSNQQISYLIQIEEGGLLSHLYFGKKITKYHGSRHYPRLERKNGND' A
#
# COMPACT_ATOMS: atom_id res chain seq x y z
N MET A 1 19.87 -13.56 -11.62
CA MET A 1 19.49 -12.88 -10.36
C MET A 1 18.15 -12.18 -10.59
N ALA A 2 17.20 -12.28 -9.67
CA ALA A 2 15.93 -11.57 -9.80
C ALA A 2 16.15 -10.09 -9.40
N ASN A 3 15.99 -9.17 -10.35
CA ASN A 3 16.10 -7.74 -10.07
C ASN A 3 14.81 -7.25 -9.41
N ALA A 4 14.93 -6.70 -8.21
CA ALA A 4 13.87 -6.00 -7.52
C ALA A 4 13.98 -4.50 -7.82
N ASN A 5 12.84 -3.86 -8.11
CA ASN A 5 12.70 -2.42 -8.22
C ASN A 5 11.91 -1.92 -7.01
N ILE A 6 12.41 -0.88 -6.37
CA ILE A 6 11.78 -0.22 -5.22
C ILE A 6 11.63 1.24 -5.60
N SER A 7 10.39 1.73 -5.61
CA SER A 7 10.07 3.12 -5.86
C SER A 7 9.19 3.69 -4.75
N PHE A 8 9.25 5.01 -4.59
CA PHE A 8 8.43 5.76 -3.66
C PHE A 8 7.73 6.89 -4.41
N ASP A 9 6.41 6.94 -4.31
CA ASP A 9 5.58 8.06 -4.76
C ASP A 9 5.37 8.99 -3.56
N ASP A 10 6.01 10.15 -3.59
CA ASP A 10 5.99 11.17 -2.54
C ASP A 10 4.65 11.92 -2.47
N LYS A 11 3.89 11.97 -3.57
CA LYS A 11 2.57 12.59 -3.61
C LYS A 11 1.53 11.74 -2.90
N GLN A 12 1.67 10.42 -2.99
CA GLN A 12 0.75 9.47 -2.34
C GLN A 12 1.32 8.84 -1.07
N ASN A 13 2.61 9.08 -0.77
CA ASN A 13 3.38 8.38 0.27
C ASN A 13 3.33 6.85 0.15
N VAL A 14 3.43 6.33 -1.08
CA VAL A 14 3.32 4.90 -1.37
C VAL A 14 4.66 4.34 -1.79
N PHE A 15 5.09 3.25 -1.15
CA PHE A 15 6.18 2.42 -1.64
C PHE A 15 5.63 1.34 -2.56
N HIS A 16 6.31 1.13 -3.68
CA HIS A 16 6.04 0.02 -4.60
C HIS A 16 7.29 -0.83 -4.75
N LEU A 17 7.26 -2.01 -4.13
CA LEU A 17 8.28 -3.03 -4.27
C LEU A 17 7.82 -4.01 -5.34
N SER A 18 8.61 -4.19 -6.39
CA SER A 18 8.24 -5.08 -7.49
C SER A 18 9.41 -5.86 -8.05
N ASN A 19 9.09 -7.01 -8.62
CA ASN A 19 9.99 -7.73 -9.51
C ASN A 19 9.20 -8.13 -10.77
N GLN A 20 9.66 -9.13 -11.52
CA GLN A 20 8.97 -9.58 -12.73
C GLN A 20 7.62 -10.29 -12.44
N GLN A 21 7.41 -10.79 -11.22
CA GLN A 21 6.28 -11.65 -10.88
C GLN A 21 5.30 -10.98 -9.92
N ILE A 22 5.80 -10.22 -8.95
CA ILE A 22 5.01 -9.68 -7.85
C ILE A 22 5.12 -8.17 -7.69
N SER A 23 4.13 -7.61 -7.02
CA SER A 23 4.12 -6.26 -6.49
C SER A 23 3.62 -6.27 -5.05
N TYR A 24 4.29 -5.48 -4.22
CA TYR A 24 3.90 -5.19 -2.85
C TYR A 24 3.84 -3.68 -2.67
N LEU A 25 2.67 -3.17 -2.29
CA LEU A 25 2.41 -1.77 -2.03
C LEU A 25 2.06 -1.54 -0.56
N ILE A 26 2.74 -0.57 0.03
CA ILE A 26 2.53 -0.08 1.39
C ILE A 26 2.48 1.45 1.37
N GLN A 27 1.64 2.04 2.20
CA GLN A 27 1.46 3.49 2.27
C GLN A 27 1.78 4.01 3.66
N ILE A 28 2.36 5.21 3.74
CA ILE A 28 2.40 5.97 4.99
C ILE A 28 1.13 6.82 5.04
N GLU A 29 0.22 6.46 5.93
CA GLU A 29 -0.99 7.22 6.23
C GLU A 29 -0.71 8.39 7.18
N GLU A 30 -1.73 9.19 7.40
CA GLU A 30 -1.71 10.25 8.41
C GLU A 30 -1.31 9.69 9.79
N GLY A 31 -0.48 10.45 10.51
CA GLY A 31 0.10 10.00 11.78
C GLY A 31 1.29 9.05 11.63
N GLY A 32 1.79 8.83 10.41
CA GLY A 32 2.96 7.98 10.16
C GLY A 32 2.67 6.47 10.24
N LEU A 33 1.39 6.09 10.21
CA LEU A 33 0.98 4.69 10.23
C LEU A 33 1.28 4.03 8.89
N LEU A 34 1.89 2.85 8.92
CA LEU A 34 2.13 2.08 7.71
C LEU A 34 0.93 1.17 7.42
N SER A 35 0.32 1.32 6.25
CA SER A 35 -0.82 0.50 5.82
C SER A 35 -0.49 -0.40 4.63
N HIS A 36 -1.12 -1.58 4.62
CA HIS A 36 -1.02 -2.54 3.52
C HIS A 36 -2.03 -2.17 2.43
N LEU A 37 -1.56 -1.96 1.20
CA LEU A 37 -2.44 -1.67 0.07
C LEU A 37 -2.68 -2.89 -0.83
N TYR A 38 -1.61 -3.63 -1.15
CA TYR A 38 -1.71 -4.73 -2.10
C TYR A 38 -0.49 -5.65 -2.02
N PHE A 39 -0.71 -6.96 -2.07
CA PHE A 39 0.32 -7.94 -2.41
C PHE A 39 -0.23 -8.95 -3.41
N GLY A 40 0.48 -9.14 -4.53
CA GLY A 40 0.06 -10.09 -5.55
C GLY A 40 0.86 -9.97 -6.84
N LYS A 41 0.23 -10.31 -7.96
CA LYS A 41 0.81 -10.26 -9.30
C LYS A 41 1.37 -8.86 -9.59
N LYS A 42 2.46 -8.80 -10.36
CA LYS A 42 3.08 -7.55 -10.76
C LYS A 42 2.05 -6.60 -11.38
N ILE A 43 1.98 -5.38 -10.86
CA ILE A 43 1.21 -4.27 -11.44
C ILE A 43 2.16 -3.16 -11.89
N THR A 44 1.76 -2.42 -12.93
CA THR A 44 2.56 -1.30 -13.48
C THR A 44 2.16 0.05 -12.91
N LYS A 45 0.90 0.22 -12.51
CA LYS A 45 0.37 1.43 -11.90
C LYS A 45 -0.66 1.10 -10.83
N TYR A 46 -0.56 1.79 -9.71
CA TYR A 46 -1.58 1.82 -8.67
C TYR A 46 -2.40 3.10 -8.80
N HIS A 47 -3.73 2.98 -8.78
CA HIS A 47 -4.65 4.11 -8.99
C HIS A 47 -5.43 4.49 -7.71
N GLY A 48 -4.94 4.10 -6.51
CA GLY A 48 -5.53 4.51 -5.23
C GLY A 48 -6.91 3.92 -4.91
N SER A 49 -7.46 3.04 -5.75
CA SER A 49 -8.87 2.67 -5.69
C SER A 49 -9.10 1.30 -5.05
N ARG A 50 -9.11 1.30 -3.72
CA ARG A 50 -10.07 0.62 -2.84
C ARG A 50 -9.69 1.01 -1.42
N HIS A 51 -10.11 2.21 -1.02
CA HIS A 51 -10.11 2.60 0.38
C HIS A 51 -10.98 1.57 1.11
N TYR A 52 -10.35 0.56 1.71
CA TYR A 52 -11.08 -0.36 2.57
C TYR A 52 -11.69 0.51 3.67
N PRO A 53 -13.01 0.40 3.92
CA PRO A 53 -13.62 1.15 5.00
C PRO A 53 -12.82 0.83 6.26
N ARG A 54 -12.25 1.87 6.88
CA ARG A 54 -11.63 1.72 8.19
C ARG A 54 -12.75 1.21 9.09
N LEU A 55 -12.60 -0.02 9.60
CA LEU A 55 -13.42 -0.49 10.71
C LEU A 55 -12.96 0.32 11.91
N GLU A 56 -13.52 1.53 12.05
CA GLU A 56 -13.44 2.24 13.31
C GLU A 56 -14.11 1.34 14.33
N ARG A 57 -13.32 0.74 15.22
CA ARG A 57 -13.85 0.14 16.43
C ARG A 57 -14.44 1.29 17.23
N LYS A 58 -15.75 1.53 17.07
CA LYS A 58 -16.51 2.38 17.98
C LYS A 58 -16.35 1.71 19.35
N ASN A 59 -15.55 2.32 20.22
CA ASN A 59 -15.44 1.88 21.61
C ASN A 59 -16.84 2.08 22.20
N GLY A 60 -17.57 0.97 22.37
CA GLY A 60 -18.90 0.98 22.96
C GLY A 60 -18.79 1.33 24.45
N ASN A 61 -19.11 2.58 24.75
CA ASN A 61 -19.56 3.00 26.08
C ASN A 61 -21.00 3.49 25.89
N ASP A 62 -21.94 2.56 25.70
CA ASP A 62 -23.37 2.76 25.94
C ASP A 62 -23.79 1.75 27.03
#